data_AF-A0A938YNU9-F1
#
_entry.id   AF-A0A938YNU9-F1
#
_cell.length_a   1.000
_cell.length_b   1.000
_cell.length_c   1.000
_cell.angle_alpha   90.00
_cell.angle_beta   90.00
_cell.angle_gamma   90.00
#
_symmetry.space_group_name_H-M   'P 1'
#
loop_
_entity.id
_entity.type
_entity.pdbx_description
1 polymer ?
#
loop_
_entity_poly.entity_id
_entity_poly.type
_entity_poly.pdbx_seq_one_letter_code
_entity_poly.pdbx_strand_id
1 'polypeptide(L)'
;MEYYYVYGWIAGALNQQTAGHIYVYGYGGSGTLQVYTSTDGNSWTLRSSPTINQGSPGWIDCGTCATQFSYIKLQTVPDGVYTVYIDAAKVQP
;
A
#
# COMPACT_ATOMS: atom_id res chain seq x y z
N MET A 1 28.08 -11.26 -0.84
CA MET A 1 27.10 -10.56 0.00
C MET A 1 25.73 -11.03 -0.44
N GLU A 2 25.01 -11.73 0.44
CA GLU A 2 23.65 -12.19 0.19
C GLU A 2 22.71 -11.13 0.76
N TYR A 3 21.89 -10.51 -0.09
CA TYR A 3 20.92 -9.51 0.34
C TYR A 3 19.67 -10.24 0.84
N TYR A 4 19.46 -10.24 2.15
CA TYR A 4 18.19 -10.69 2.73
C TYR A 4 17.14 -9.60 2.55
N TYR A 5 16.18 -9.84 1.65
CA TYR A 5 15.04 -8.94 1.46
C TYR A 5 13.96 -9.25 2.49
N VAL A 6 13.74 -8.31 3.42
CA VAL A 6 12.61 -8.40 4.36
C VAL A 6 11.39 -7.81 3.66
N TYR A 7 10.48 -8.68 3.21
CA TYR A 7 9.18 -8.26 2.70
C TYR A 7 8.24 -8.01 3.88
N GLY A 8 7.93 -6.74 4.13
CA GLY A 8 6.90 -6.33 5.10
C GLY A 8 5.60 -6.01 4.37
N TRP A 9 4.46 -6.33 4.98
CA TRP A 9 3.16 -5.89 4.49
C TRP A 9 2.28 -5.39 5.63
N ILE A 10 1.45 -4.40 5.30
CA ILE A 10 0.40 -3.89 6.18
C ILE A 10 -0.91 -3.95 5.40
N ALA A 11 -1.97 -4.45 6.04
CA ALA A 11 -3.30 -4.51 5.45
C ALA A 11 -4.34 -3.80 6.33
N GLY A 12 -5.27 -3.10 5.70
CA GLY A 12 -6.42 -2.46 6.34
C GLY A 12 -7.74 -2.94 5.75
N ALA A 13 -8.75 -3.14 6.61
CA ALA A 13 -10.10 -3.47 6.20
C ALA A 13 -10.93 -2.20 5.95
N LEU A 14 -11.77 -2.24 4.92
CA LEU A 14 -12.64 -1.17 4.44
C LEU A 14 -14.07 -1.72 4.27
N ASN A 15 -15.04 -0.82 4.29
CA ASN A 15 -16.45 -1.09 4.03
C ASN A 15 -16.73 -1.19 2.51
N GLN A 16 -16.33 -2.29 1.85
CA GLN A 16 -16.65 -2.61 0.45
C GLN A 16 -16.65 -1.40 -0.52
N GLN A 17 -15.50 -1.13 -1.12
CA GLN A 17 -15.22 0.10 -1.84
C GLN A 17 -14.81 -0.18 -3.29
N THR A 18 -15.10 0.72 -4.23
CA THR A 18 -14.51 0.67 -5.59
C THR A 18 -13.29 1.58 -5.72
N ALA A 19 -13.01 2.45 -4.76
CA ALA A 19 -11.82 3.28 -4.68
C ALA A 19 -11.37 3.42 -3.23
N GLY A 20 -10.12 3.77 -2.95
CA GLY A 20 -9.64 3.85 -1.59
C GLY A 20 -8.31 4.58 -1.47
N HIS A 21 -8.19 5.39 -0.42
CA HIS A 21 -7.00 6.17 -0.16
C HIS A 21 -6.45 5.86 1.23
N ILE A 22 -5.15 5.61 1.30
CA ILE A 22 -4.42 5.42 2.56
C ILE A 22 -3.35 6.48 2.67
N TYR A 23 -3.29 7.18 3.80
CA TYR A 23 -2.21 8.11 4.07
C TYR A 23 -1.01 7.35 4.61
N VAL A 24 0.13 7.51 3.95
CA VAL A 24 1.37 6.82 4.32
C VAL A 24 2.52 7.79 4.45
N TYR A 25 3.50 7.43 5.28
CA TYR A 25 4.77 8.12 5.40
C TYR A 25 5.93 7.13 5.28
N GLY A 26 6.83 7.39 4.34
CA GLY A 26 8.04 6.59 4.14
C GLY A 26 9.17 7.03 5.08
N TYR A 27 9.74 6.07 5.81
CA TYR A 27 10.89 6.29 6.68
C TYR A 27 12.05 5.35 6.32
N GLY A 28 13.29 5.85 6.42
CA GLY A 28 14.50 5.07 6.20
C GLY A 28 15.03 4.97 4.76
N GLY A 29 14.36 5.57 3.78
CA GLY A 29 14.82 5.61 2.37
C GLY A 29 13.72 5.98 1.39
N SER A 30 14.08 6.11 0.11
CA SER A 30 13.12 6.19 -1.01
C SER A 30 13.06 4.85 -1.73
N GLY A 31 11.90 4.48 -2.27
CA GLY A 31 11.77 3.25 -3.06
C GLY A 31 10.35 3.01 -3.53
N THR A 32 10.13 1.87 -4.18
CA THR A 32 8.82 1.49 -4.73
C THR A 32 7.94 0.84 -3.68
N LEU A 33 6.66 1.24 -3.63
CA LEU A 33 5.63 0.61 -2.81
C LEU A 33 4.58 0.00 -3.73
N GLN A 34 4.31 -1.29 -3.58
CA GLN A 34 3.24 -1.96 -4.32
C GLN A 34 1.93 -1.90 -3.53
N VAL A 35 0.87 -1.44 -4.19
CA VAL A 35 -0.48 -1.31 -3.63
C VAL A 35 -1.36 -2.39 -4.22
N TYR A 36 -1.93 -3.21 -3.36
CA TYR A 36 -2.83 -4.29 -3.74
C TYR A 36 -4.21 -4.10 -3.12
N THR A 37 -5.24 -4.60 -3.79
CA THR A 37 -6.59 -4.71 -3.23
C THR A 37 -7.03 -6.17 -3.16
N SER A 38 -7.94 -6.50 -2.24
CA SER A 38 -8.57 -7.81 -2.13
C SER A 38 -10.01 -7.70 -1.66
N THR A 39 -10.86 -8.60 -2.14
CA THR A 39 -12.25 -8.75 -1.67
C THR A 39 -12.35 -9.65 -0.44
N ASP A 40 -11.42 -10.60 -0.29
CA ASP A 40 -11.48 -11.71 0.67
C ASP A 40 -10.29 -11.75 1.65
N GLY A 41 -9.29 -10.90 1.46
CA GLY A 41 -8.06 -10.86 2.25
C GLY A 41 -7.02 -11.95 1.89
N ASN A 42 -7.35 -12.85 0.96
CA ASN A 42 -6.48 -13.97 0.56
C ASN A 42 -5.93 -13.79 -0.86
N SER A 43 -6.78 -13.34 -1.78
CA SER A 43 -6.45 -13.14 -3.19
C SER A 43 -6.20 -11.66 -3.44
N TRP A 44 -5.01 -11.30 -3.91
CA TRP A 44 -4.58 -9.91 -4.04
C TRP A 44 -4.33 -9.51 -5.48
N THR A 45 -4.89 -8.36 -5.90
CA THR A 45 -4.67 -7.77 -7.23
C THR A 45 -3.82 -6.52 -7.11
N LEU A 46 -2.71 -6.45 -7.84
CA LEU A 46 -1.86 -5.25 -7.90
C LEU A 46 -2.61 -4.11 -8.59
N ARG A 47 -2.57 -2.92 -8.01
CA ARG A 47 -3.21 -1.71 -8.54
C ARG A 47 -2.23 -0.67 -9.03
N SER A 48 -1.19 -0.40 -8.24
CA SER A 48 -0.19 0.61 -8.54
C SER A 48 1.14 0.34 -7.85
N SER A 49 2.20 0.97 -8.35
CA SER A 49 3.55 0.87 -7.81
C SER A 49 4.20 2.26 -7.66
N PRO A 50 3.64 3.17 -6.85
CA PRO A 50 4.23 4.50 -6.66
C PRO A 50 5.60 4.44 -6.00
N THR A 51 6.45 5.41 -6.35
CA THR A 51 7.68 5.69 -5.61
C THR A 51 7.36 6.56 -4.40
N ILE A 52 7.75 6.12 -3.21
CA ILE A 52 7.68 6.91 -1.98
C ILE A 52 9.05 7.49 -1.70
N ASN A 53 9.09 8.79 -1.40
CA ASN A 53 10.31 9.47 -0.99
C ASN A 53 10.41 9.56 0.54
N GLN A 54 11.63 9.46 1.07
CA GLN A 54 11.89 9.69 2.49
C GLN A 54 11.34 11.05 2.94
N GLY A 55 10.63 11.09 4.06
CA GLY A 55 10.22 12.36 4.67
C GLY A 55 9.00 13.02 4.03
N SER A 56 8.42 12.43 2.98
CA SER A 56 7.24 12.98 2.31
C SER A 56 6.00 12.14 2.62
N PRO A 57 5.15 12.56 3.56
CA PRO A 57 3.88 11.90 3.79
C PRO A 57 2.90 12.21 2.64
N GLY A 58 2.09 11.25 2.24
CA GLY A 58 1.20 11.41 1.09
C GLY A 58 0.08 10.39 1.07
N TRP A 59 -1.00 10.77 0.38
CA TRP A 59 -2.07 9.82 0.05
C TRP A 59 -1.61 8.89 -1.04
N ILE A 60 -1.75 7.59 -0.79
CA ILE A 60 -1.59 6.55 -1.79
C ILE A 60 -2.96 6.03 -2.15
N ASP A 61 -3.22 6.08 -3.45
CA ASP A 61 -4.46 5.65 -4.04
C ASP A 61 -4.30 4.24 -4.59
N CYS A 62 -5.29 3.38 -4.35
CA CYS A 62 -5.39 2.10 -5.05
C CYS A 62 -6.10 2.23 -6.41
N GLY A 63 -6.53 3.43 -6.79
CA GLY A 63 -7.29 3.73 -8.00
C GLY A 63 -8.72 3.20 -7.98
N THR A 64 -9.48 3.52 -9.03
CA THR A 64 -10.80 2.91 -9.26
C THR A 64 -10.65 1.46 -9.71
N CYS A 65 -11.23 0.58 -8.93
CA CYS A 65 -11.24 -0.85 -9.12
C CYS A 65 -12.47 -1.26 -9.94
N ALA A 66 -12.29 -2.16 -10.91
CA ALA A 66 -13.39 -2.72 -11.69
C ALA A 66 -14.41 -3.51 -10.84
N THR A 67 -13.97 -4.01 -9.69
CA THR A 67 -14.77 -4.71 -8.69
C THR A 67 -14.57 -4.07 -7.32
N GLN A 68 -15.61 -4.12 -6.48
CA GLN A 68 -15.50 -3.68 -5.09
C GLN A 68 -14.50 -4.55 -4.33
N PHE A 69 -13.78 -3.95 -3.40
CA PHE A 69 -12.81 -4.60 -2.52
C PHE A 69 -12.99 -4.13 -1.08
N SER A 70 -12.53 -4.95 -0.13
CA SER A 70 -12.64 -4.64 1.30
C SER A 70 -11.28 -4.56 1.98
N TYR A 71 -10.20 -4.85 1.28
CA TYR A 71 -8.86 -4.82 1.85
C TYR A 71 -7.87 -4.14 0.92
N ILE A 72 -6.96 -3.36 1.49
CA ILE A 72 -5.77 -2.85 0.80
C ILE A 72 -4.53 -3.41 1.49
N LYS A 73 -3.56 -3.88 0.71
CA LYS A 73 -2.23 -4.29 1.19
C LYS A 73 -1.18 -3.39 0.57
N LEU A 74 -0.27 -2.91 1.41
CA LEU A 74 0.94 -2.21 0.99
C LEU A 74 2.13 -3.15 1.17
N GLN A 75 2.95 -3.29 0.14
CA GLN A 75 4.11 -4.18 0.15
C GLN A 75 5.34 -3.41 -0.32
N THR A 76 6.37 -3.39 0.52
CA THR A 76 7.68 -2.84 0.13
C THR A 76 8.40 -3.84 -0.75
N VAL A 77 9.09 -3.33 -1.78
CA VAL A 77 9.96 -4.13 -2.65
C VAL A 77 11.43 -3.78 -2.38
N PRO A 78 12.38 -4.65 -2.78
CA PRO A 78 13.83 -4.57 -2.49
C PRO A 78 14.55 -3.23 -2.66
N ASP A 79 13.93 -2.27 -3.33
CA ASP A 79 14.47 -1.01 -3.82
C ASP A 79 14.27 0.20 -2.87
N GLY A 80 14.13 -0.02 -1.56
CA GLY A 80 14.57 0.99 -0.56
C GLY A 80 13.54 1.61 0.38
N VAL A 81 12.28 1.14 0.41
CA VAL A 81 11.35 1.53 1.49
C VAL A 81 11.39 0.48 2.59
N TYR A 82 12.03 0.80 3.72
CA TYR A 82 12.21 -0.16 4.82
C TYR A 82 11.09 -0.09 5.84
N THR A 83 10.37 1.03 5.93
CA THR A 83 9.28 1.20 6.88
C THR A 83 8.23 2.15 6.31
N VAL A 84 6.98 1.70 6.32
CA VAL A 84 5.81 2.50 5.96
C VAL A 84 4.91 2.56 7.18
N TYR A 85 4.54 3.77 7.62
CA TYR A 85 3.52 3.95 8.63
C TYR A 85 2.18 4.24 7.96
N ILE A 86 1.11 3.58 8.41
CA ILE A 86 -0.27 3.93 8.06
C ILE A 86 -0.79 4.87 9.14
N ASP A 87 -1.24 6.04 8.72
CA ASP A 87 -1.79 7.05 9.64
C ASP A 87 -3.33 7.05 9.59
N ALA A 88 -3.91 6.97 8.39
CA ALA A 88 -5.35 6.96 8.19
C ALA A 88 -5.76 6.20 6.93
N ALA A 89 -6.92 5.54 7.00
CA ALA A 89 -7.64 5.02 5.84
C ALA A 89 -8.87 5.91 5.61
N LYS A 90 -8.98 6.49 4.41
CA LYS A 90 -10.15 7.28 4.03
C LYS A 90 -11.11 6.41 3.22
N VAL A 91 -12.27 6.15 3.81
CA VAL A 91 -13.44 5.61 3.13
C VAL A 91 -14.15 6.77 2.44
N GLN A 92 -14.40 6.66 1.13
CA GLN A 92 -15.24 7.62 0.41
C GLN A 92 -16.53 6.92 -0.02
N PRO A 93 -17.71 7.50 0.27
CA PRO A 93 -18.98 6.92 -0.15
C PRO A 93 -19.10 6.81 -1.68
#